data_AF-A0A2T1D836-F1
#
_entry.id   AF-A0A2T1D836-F1
#
_cell.length_a   1.000
_cell.length_b   1.000
_cell.length_c   1.000
_cell.angle_alpha   90.00
_cell.angle_beta   90.00
_cell.angle_gamma   90.00
#
_symmetry.space_group_name_H-M   'P 1'
#
loop_
_entity.id
_entity.type
_entity.pdbx_description
1 polymer ?
#
loop_
_entity_poly.entity_id
_entity_poly.type
_entity_poly.pdbx_seq_one_letter_code
_entity_poly.pdbx_strand_id
1 'polypeptide(L)' 'MFQNENCWQNWQFLGGGYAIEWVDLDEHIGVEGLLAGRQSGESQRSLERWLSTREASIN' A
#
# COMPACT_ATOMS: atom_id res chain seq x y z
N MET A 1 -6.25 11.87 -20.53
CA MET A 1 -6.05 12.86 -19.46
C MET A 1 -5.83 12.09 -18.17
N PHE A 2 -4.60 11.61 -17.93
CA PHE A 2 -4.20 10.98 -16.67
C PHE A 2 -2.75 11.41 -16.43
N GLN A 3 -2.58 12.67 -16.02
CA GLN A 3 -1.28 13.19 -15.65
C GLN A 3 -1.13 13.04 -14.14
N ASN A 4 -0.15 12.24 -13.71
CA ASN A 4 0.67 12.52 -12.53
C ASN A 4 -0.06 12.84 -11.21
N GLU A 5 -1.03 12.01 -10.80
CA GLU A 5 -1.60 12.15 -9.46
C GLU A 5 -0.88 11.20 -8.52
N ASN A 6 -0.03 11.76 -7.65
CA ASN A 6 0.67 11.03 -6.60
C ASN A 6 -0.31 10.67 -5.47
N CYS A 7 -1.31 9.84 -5.76
CA CYS A 7 -2.37 9.38 -4.85
C CYS A 7 -1.82 8.71 -3.57
N TRP A 8 -0.57 8.24 -3.61
CA TRP A 8 0.16 7.71 -2.45
C TRP A 8 0.52 8.76 -1.39
N GLN A 9 0.46 10.05 -1.71
CA GLN A 9 0.82 11.12 -0.78
C GLN A 9 -0.32 11.53 0.15
N ASN A 10 -1.56 11.25 -0.21
CA ASN A 10 -2.74 11.59 0.59
C ASN A 10 -3.14 10.42 1.49
N TRP A 11 -2.45 10.28 2.63
CA TRP A 11 -2.74 9.25 3.62
C TRP A 11 -3.15 9.85 4.97
N GLN A 12 -3.99 9.12 5.71
CA GLN A 12 -4.44 9.50 7.04
C GLN A 12 -4.62 8.29 7.96
N PHE A 13 -4.77 8.52 9.27
CA PHE A 13 -5.13 7.47 10.22
C PHE A 13 -6.65 7.29 10.28
N LEU A 14 -7.11 6.05 10.13
CA LEU A 14 -8.52 5.66 10.27
C LEU A 14 -8.81 5.14 11.68
N GLY A 15 -10.01 5.43 12.19
CA GLY A 15 -10.56 4.83 13.40
C GLY A 15 -9.84 5.19 14.70
N GLY A 16 -8.99 6.23 14.71
CA GLY A 16 -8.16 6.57 15.87
C GLY A 16 -6.81 5.84 15.89
N GLY A 17 -6.33 5.37 14.74
CA GLY A 17 -5.01 4.75 14.59
C GLY A 17 -5.03 3.24 14.38
N TYR A 18 -6.19 2.64 14.10
CA TYR A 18 -6.30 1.21 13.78
C TYR A 18 -5.83 0.87 12.37
N ALA A 19 -5.90 1.83 11.45
CA ALA A 19 -5.44 1.64 10.08
C ALA A 19 -4.85 2.94 9.50
N ILE A 20 -4.03 2.77 8.48
CA ILE A 20 -3.57 3.84 7.59
C ILE A 20 -4.42 3.74 6.32
N GLU A 21 -5.03 4.82 5.88
CA GLU A 21 -5.90 4.88 4.71
C GLU A 21 -5.29 5.81 3.65
N TRP A 22 -5.31 5.39 2.39
CA TRP A 22 -5.07 6.22 1.21
C TRP A 22 -6.40 6.54 0.56
N VAL A 23 -6.89 7.76 0.82
CA VAL A 23 -8.26 8.19 0.45
C VAL A 23 -8.45 8.17 -1.07
N ASP A 24 -7.44 8.62 -1.80
CA ASP A 24 -7.50 8.71 -3.27
C ASP A 24 -7.47 7.33 -3.94
N LEU A 25 -7.04 6.29 -3.22
CA LEU A 25 -6.96 4.91 -3.69
C LEU A 25 -8.09 4.02 -3.17
N ASP A 26 -8.90 4.50 -2.22
CA ASP A 26 -9.91 3.69 -1.49
C ASP A 26 -9.28 2.43 -0.84
N GLU A 27 -8.03 2.56 -0.38
CA GLU A 27 -7.25 1.46 0.21
C GLU A 27 -6.87 1.76 1.68
N HIS A 28 -6.80 0.71 2.51
CA HIS A 28 -6.33 0.82 3.89
C HIS A 28 -5.47 -0.37 4.34
N ILE A 29 -4.54 -0.12 5.26
CA ILE A 29 -3.68 -1.12 5.91
C ILE A 29 -3.90 -1.07 7.41
N GLY A 30 -4.28 -2.21 8.00
CA GLY A 30 -4.46 -2.35 9.45
C GLY A 30 -3.14 -2.32 10.22
N VAL A 31 -3.05 -1.45 11.23
CA VAL A 31 -1.87 -1.26 12.10
C VAL A 31 -1.60 -2.50 12.95
N GLU A 32 -2.65 -3.18 13.44
CA GLU A 32 -2.50 -4.45 14.19
C GLU A 32 -1.82 -5.53 13.33
N GLY A 33 -2.26 -5.68 12.09
CA GLY A 33 -1.68 -6.64 11.15
C GLY A 33 -0.21 -6.34 10.86
N LEU A 34 0.14 -5.06 10.70
CA LEU A 34 1.51 -4.62 10.50
C LEU A 34 2.39 -4.91 11.72
N LEU A 35 1.94 -4.57 12.93
CA LEU A 35 2.68 -4.82 14.18
C LEU A 35 2.82 -6.32 14.50
N ALA A 36 1.82 -7.12 14.15
CA ALA A 36 1.84 -8.57 14.31
C ALA A 36 2.67 -9.29 13.22
N GLY A 37 3.20 -8.56 12.23
CA GLY A 37 3.94 -9.15 11.10
C GLY A 37 3.06 -10.02 10.21
N ARG A 38 1.75 -9.76 10.15
CA ARG A 38 0.84 -10.49 9.25
C ARG A 38 1.19 -10.16 7.81
N GLN A 39 1.19 -11.22 7.00
CA GLN A 39 1.43 -11.14 5.56
C GLN A 39 0.30 -10.36 4.89
N SER A 40 0.62 -9.69 3.78
CA SER A 40 -0.42 -9.17 2.89
C SER A 40 -1.32 -10.31 2.41
N GLY A 41 -2.61 -10.04 2.23
CA GLY A 41 -3.56 -11.00 1.63
C GLY A 41 -3.40 -11.17 0.12
N GLU A 42 -2.38 -10.53 -0.46
CA GLU A 42 -2.06 -10.63 -1.88
C GLU A 42 -1.63 -12.04 -2.30
N SER A 43 -1.93 -12.37 -3.56
CA SER A 43 -1.39 -13.59 -4.16
C SER A 43 0.13 -13.49 -4.32
N GLN A 44 0.83 -14.62 -4.23
CA GLN A 44 2.27 -14.74 -4.51
C GLN A 44 2.67 -14.05 -5.83
N ARG A 45 1.83 -14.18 -6.86
CA ARG A 45 2.04 -13.56 -8.17
C ARG A 45 1.96 -12.03 -8.15
N SER A 46 1.08 -11.46 -7.33
CA SER A 46 0.97 -10.00 -7.16
C SER A 46 2.22 -9.45 -6.47
N LEU A 47 2.67 -10.15 -5.42
CA LEU A 47 3.89 -9.79 -4.68
C LEU A 47 5.13 -9.85 -5.58
N GLU A 48 5.30 -10.92 -6.36
CA GLU A 48 6.41 -11.06 -7.31
C GLU A 48 6.43 -9.93 -8.35
N ARG A 49 5.26 -9.53 -8.88
CA ARG A 49 5.15 -8.41 -9.81
C ARG A 49 5.59 -7.10 -9.15
N TRP A 50 5.14 -6.84 -7.93
CA TRP A 50 5.53 -5.65 -7.18
C TRP A 50 7.04 -5.62 -6.90
N LEU A 51 7.62 -6.73 -6.44
CA LEU A 51 9.07 -6.86 -6.22
C LEU A 51 9.88 -6.59 -7.50
N SER A 52 9.48 -7.19 -8.63
CA SER A 52 10.17 -6.98 -9.92
C SER A 52 10.13 -5.52 -10.40
N THR A 53 9.04 -4.80 -10.09
CA THR A 53 8.89 -3.38 -10.43
C THR A 53 9.86 -2.51 -9.63
N ARG A 54 10.18 -2.90 -8.38
CA ARG A 54 11.17 -2.20 -7.56
C ARG A 54 12.60 -2.45 -8.04
N GLU A 55 12.93 -3.66 -8.45
CA GLU A 55 14.26 -3.97 -9.03
C GLU A 55 14.49 -3.24 -10.36
N ALA A 56 13.44 -3.08 -11.17
CA ALA A 56 13.50 -2.32 -12.41
C ALA A 56 13.65 -0.80 -12.19
N SER A 57 13.26 -0.28 -11.01
CA SER A 57 13.42 1.15 -10.67
C SER A 57 14.80 1.51 -10.12
N ILE A 58 15.61 0.50 -9.75
CA ILE A 58 16.94 0.65 -9.15
C ILE A 58 18.06 0.51 -10.22
N ASN A 59 17.74 0.01 -11.43
CA ASN A 59 18.66 -0.05 -12.58
C ASN A 59 18.40 1.12 -13.54
#